data_AF-A0A936IV41-F1
#
_entry.id   AF-A0A936IV41-F1
#
_cell.length_a   1.000
_cell.length_b   1.000
_cell.length_c   1.000
_cell.angle_alpha   90.00
_cell.angle_beta   90.00
_cell.angle_gamma   90.00
#
_symmetry.space_group_name_H-M   'P 1'
#
loop_
_entity.id
_entity.type
_entity.pdbx_description
1 polymer ?
#
loop_
_entity_poly.entity_id
_entity_poly.type
_entity_poly.pdbx_seq_one_letter_code
_entity_poly.pdbx_strand_id
1 'polypeptide(L)'
;MTLIERCTATKIAIEHRNAKQAEHTNSKGLRERATVLQGIRGSLIANLALVEVLRRHGVALTKMPPVATAKSSKAQYLATLSTVPLDTGKEHGQFRRAVQKMSDDLATAVRNILSSIERELPSSDETFLRQVELLPQYKATVDEIRRRRQELLGGRSIYDRTPTELDVVLSKREQLRELANSLLPDEFPKEVLEFYKQARRKEGAPLDLLTPDVRAWLSARQLMQNVRLFIKD
;
A
#
# COMPACT_ATOMS: atom_id res chain seq x y z
N MET A 1 40.15 32.32 -58.73
CA MET A 1 38.90 31.71 -58.27
C MET A 1 37.74 32.43 -58.95
N THR A 2 36.96 31.72 -59.76
CA THR A 2 35.86 32.32 -60.55
C THR A 2 34.62 32.59 -59.68
N LEU A 3 33.73 33.47 -60.14
CA LEU A 3 32.44 33.72 -59.46
C LEU A 3 31.64 32.42 -59.28
N ILE A 4 31.68 31.52 -60.27
CA ILE A 4 31.00 30.22 -60.29
C ILE A 4 31.55 29.29 -59.21
N GLU A 5 32.87 29.24 -59.02
CA GLU A 5 33.51 28.47 -57.93
C GLU A 5 33.07 28.98 -56.56
N ARG A 6 32.99 30.31 -56.38
CA ARG A 6 32.52 30.92 -55.13
C ARG A 6 31.05 30.59 -54.86
N CYS A 7 30.18 30.66 -55.87
CA CYS A 7 28.77 30.29 -55.73
C CYS A 7 28.60 28.80 -55.39
N THR A 8 29.37 27.93 -56.03
CA THR A 8 29.33 26.47 -55.78
C THR A 8 29.81 26.14 -54.36
N ALA A 9 30.93 26.72 -53.93
CA ALA A 9 31.44 26.57 -52.57
C ALA A 9 30.44 27.07 -51.52
N THR A 10 29.77 28.19 -51.78
CA THR A 10 28.74 28.74 -50.88
C THR A 10 27.51 27.82 -50.80
N LYS A 11 27.06 27.26 -51.92
CA LYS A 11 25.95 26.28 -51.94
C LYS A 11 26.27 25.05 -51.09
N ILE A 12 27.45 24.46 -51.27
CA ILE A 12 27.91 23.30 -50.48
C ILE A 12 27.98 23.66 -48.99
N ALA A 13 28.46 24.86 -48.65
CA ALA A 13 28.52 25.32 -47.26
C ALA A 13 27.12 25.48 -46.63
N ILE A 14 26.14 25.97 -47.40
CA ILE A 14 24.73 26.06 -46.98
C ILE A 14 24.14 24.67 -46.75
N GLU A 15 24.32 23.73 -47.69
CA GLU A 15 23.83 22.35 -47.58
C GLU A 15 24.40 21.65 -46.36
N HIS A 16 25.71 21.79 -46.13
CA HIS A 16 26.39 21.23 -44.95
C HIS A 16 25.91 21.88 -43.65
N ARG A 17 25.67 23.20 -43.61
CA ARG A 17 25.07 23.88 -42.45
C ARG A 17 23.66 23.36 -42.17
N ASN A 18 22.83 23.22 -43.21
CA ASN A 18 21.46 22.73 -43.08
C ASN A 18 21.42 21.28 -42.56
N ALA A 19 22.33 20.42 -43.06
CA ALA A 19 22.49 19.05 -42.56
C ALA A 19 22.86 19.05 -41.06
N LYS A 20 23.86 19.82 -40.65
CA LYS A 20 24.24 19.96 -39.23
C LYS A 20 23.10 20.50 -38.36
N GLN A 21 22.32 21.46 -38.87
CA GLN A 21 21.18 22.01 -38.14
C GLN A 21 20.05 20.98 -37.99
N ALA A 22 19.80 20.17 -39.01
CA ALA A 22 18.85 19.06 -38.93
C ALA A 22 19.29 17.99 -37.93
N GLU A 23 20.57 17.61 -37.93
CA GLU A 23 21.15 16.69 -36.95
C GLU A 23 21.08 17.21 -35.51
N HIS A 24 21.34 18.52 -35.31
CA HIS A 24 21.22 19.15 -34.01
C HIS A 24 19.77 19.13 -33.50
N THR A 25 18.81 19.50 -34.34
CA THR A 25 17.38 19.45 -34.01
C THR A 25 16.93 18.03 -33.68
N ASN A 26 17.37 17.03 -34.46
CA ASN A 26 17.07 15.63 -34.20
C ASN A 26 17.65 15.17 -32.85
N SER A 27 18.92 15.49 -32.59
CA SER A 27 19.61 15.18 -31.32
C SER A 27 18.89 15.79 -30.13
N LYS A 28 18.42 17.04 -30.25
CA LYS A 28 17.62 17.71 -29.21
C LYS A 28 16.31 16.96 -28.96
N GLY A 29 15.57 16.61 -30.01
CA GLY A 29 14.34 15.84 -29.90
C GLY A 29 14.53 14.47 -29.24
N LEU A 30 15.62 13.77 -29.55
CA LEU A 30 15.94 12.49 -28.90
C LEU A 30 16.22 12.64 -27.39
N ARG A 31 16.91 13.71 -26.98
CA ARG A 31 17.15 14.00 -25.56
C ARG A 31 15.84 14.27 -24.81
N GLU A 32 14.97 15.08 -25.37
CA GLU A 32 13.66 15.38 -24.76
C GLU A 32 12.82 14.10 -24.60
N ARG A 33 12.78 13.25 -25.62
CA ARG A 33 12.10 11.95 -25.58
C ARG A 33 12.69 11.02 -24.51
N ALA A 34 14.02 11.00 -24.37
CA ALA A 34 14.69 10.22 -23.34
C ALA A 34 14.31 10.70 -21.94
N THR A 35 14.33 12.01 -21.68
CA THR A 35 13.93 12.61 -20.40
C THR A 35 12.49 12.23 -20.03
N VAL A 36 11.55 12.30 -20.98
CA VAL A 36 10.15 11.92 -20.74
C VAL A 36 10.04 10.45 -20.36
N LEU A 37 10.67 9.55 -21.12
CA LEU A 37 10.63 8.11 -20.83
C LEU A 37 11.33 7.77 -19.50
N GLN A 38 12.38 8.49 -19.12
CA GLN A 38 13.03 8.36 -17.81
C GLN A 38 12.08 8.72 -16.67
N GLY A 39 11.31 9.80 -16.80
CA GLY A 39 10.29 10.17 -15.81
C GLY A 39 9.24 9.07 -15.61
N ILE A 40 8.71 8.52 -16.71
CA ILE A 40 7.74 7.41 -16.65
C ILE A 40 8.36 6.16 -16.01
N ARG A 41 9.61 5.84 -16.37
CA ARG A 41 10.36 4.73 -15.76
C ARG A 41 10.50 4.90 -14.25
N GLY A 42 10.83 6.10 -13.78
CA GLY A 42 10.94 6.39 -12.35
C GLY A 42 9.62 6.14 -11.61
N SER A 43 8.50 6.59 -12.16
CA SER A 43 7.17 6.34 -11.60
C SER A 43 6.82 4.85 -11.56
N LEU A 44 7.11 4.11 -12.63
CA LEU A 44 6.90 2.66 -12.67
C LEU A 44 7.72 1.92 -11.61
N ILE A 45 9.00 2.27 -11.45
CA ILE A 45 9.88 1.65 -10.45
C ILE A 45 9.34 1.91 -9.04
N ALA A 46 8.96 3.15 -8.74
CA ALA A 46 8.41 3.52 -7.43
C ALA A 46 7.12 2.74 -7.12
N ASN A 47 6.19 2.66 -8.08
CA ASN A 47 4.95 1.90 -7.90
C ASN A 47 5.20 0.40 -7.79
N LEU A 48 6.13 -0.17 -8.57
CA LEU A 48 6.48 -1.60 -8.46
C LEU A 48 7.09 -1.93 -7.10
N ALA A 49 7.93 -1.05 -6.53
CA ALA A 49 8.46 -1.25 -5.18
C ALA A 49 7.33 -1.29 -4.12
N LEU A 50 6.30 -0.46 -4.27
CA LEU A 50 5.11 -0.53 -3.40
C LEU A 50 4.36 -1.85 -3.58
N VAL A 51 4.20 -2.31 -4.81
CA VAL A 51 3.56 -3.60 -5.12
C VAL A 51 4.33 -4.78 -4.52
N GLU A 52 5.65 -4.76 -4.57
CA GLU A 52 6.49 -5.79 -3.96
C GLU A 52 6.29 -5.86 -2.45
N VAL A 53 6.23 -4.70 -1.78
CA VAL A 53 5.91 -4.61 -0.35
C VAL A 53 4.52 -5.19 -0.09
N LEU A 54 3.49 -4.73 -0.82
CA LEU A 54 2.12 -5.23 -0.67
C LEU A 54 2.03 -6.75 -0.82
N ARG A 55 2.73 -7.31 -1.82
CA ARG A 55 2.76 -8.75 -2.07
C ARG A 55 3.43 -9.54 -0.93
N ARG A 56 4.47 -9.00 -0.31
CA ARG A 56 5.13 -9.63 0.86
C ARG A 56 4.17 -9.77 2.04
N HIS A 57 3.22 -8.84 2.17
CA HIS A 57 2.16 -8.86 3.19
C HIS A 57 0.87 -9.56 2.72
N GLY A 58 0.96 -10.39 1.67
CA GLY A 58 -0.18 -11.17 1.17
C GLY A 58 -1.26 -10.33 0.46
N VAL A 59 -1.02 -9.04 0.21
CA VAL A 59 -1.97 -8.18 -0.50
C VAL A 59 -1.72 -8.25 -2.00
N ALA A 60 -2.62 -8.92 -2.72
CA ALA A 60 -2.52 -9.09 -4.16
C ALA A 60 -3.20 -7.96 -4.94
N LEU A 61 -2.63 -7.60 -6.09
CA LEU A 61 -3.32 -6.75 -7.07
C LEU A 61 -4.43 -7.53 -7.77
N THR A 62 -5.66 -7.07 -7.63
CA THR A 62 -6.83 -7.67 -8.30
C THR A 62 -6.72 -7.61 -9.82
N LYS A 63 -6.09 -6.55 -10.36
CA LYS A 63 -5.90 -6.38 -11.80
C LYS A 63 -4.54 -5.78 -12.11
N MET A 64 -3.68 -6.59 -12.74
CA MET A 64 -2.41 -6.10 -13.27
C MET A 64 -2.64 -5.25 -14.53
N PRO A 65 -1.89 -4.16 -14.72
CA PRO A 65 -1.96 -3.37 -15.94
C PRO A 65 -1.49 -4.18 -17.16
N PRO A 66 -2.10 -3.98 -18.34
CA PRO A 66 -1.81 -4.77 -19.53
C PRO A 66 -0.43 -4.44 -20.10
N VAL A 67 0.54 -5.33 -19.87
CA VAL A 67 1.95 -5.15 -20.30
C VAL A 67 2.14 -5.42 -21.81
N ALA A 68 1.25 -6.19 -22.43
CA ALA A 68 1.38 -6.63 -23.82
C ALA A 68 1.47 -5.46 -24.82
N THR A 69 0.59 -4.46 -24.66
CA THR A 69 0.55 -3.27 -25.53
C THR A 69 1.83 -2.44 -25.41
N ALA A 70 2.37 -2.28 -24.20
CA ALA A 70 3.64 -1.58 -23.98
C ALA A 70 4.83 -2.35 -24.58
N LYS A 71 4.84 -3.69 -24.48
CA LYS A 71 5.86 -4.54 -25.12
C LYS A 71 5.82 -4.46 -26.64
N SER A 72 4.62 -4.55 -27.24
CA SER A 72 4.44 -4.47 -28.69
C SER A 72 4.88 -3.12 -29.24
N SER A 73 4.44 -2.02 -28.60
CA SER A 73 4.83 -0.67 -29.01
C SER A 73 6.32 -0.38 -28.79
N LYS A 74 6.95 -0.98 -27.76
CA LYS A 74 8.42 -0.94 -27.59
C LYS A 74 9.13 -1.58 -28.78
N ALA A 75 8.70 -2.76 -29.20
CA ALA A 75 9.32 -3.48 -30.31
C ALA A 75 9.23 -2.68 -31.62
N GLN A 76 8.06 -2.10 -31.91
CA GLN A 76 7.86 -1.23 -33.08
C GLN A 76 8.73 0.04 -33.01
N TYR A 77 8.80 0.68 -31.84
CA TYR A 77 9.64 1.87 -31.65
C TYR A 77 11.12 1.55 -31.85
N LEU A 78 11.61 0.43 -31.30
CA LEU A 78 13.00 -0.01 -31.48
C LEU A 78 13.32 -0.32 -32.95
N ALA A 79 12.42 -0.99 -33.67
CA ALA A 79 12.61 -1.28 -35.10
C ALA A 79 12.75 0.00 -35.93
N THR A 80 11.98 1.05 -35.59
CA THR A 80 11.99 2.33 -36.31
C THR A 80 13.20 3.19 -35.97
N LEU A 81 13.80 3.01 -34.79
CA LEU A 81 15.07 3.66 -34.43
C LEU A 81 16.25 3.14 -35.25
N SER A 82 16.14 1.95 -35.84
CA SER A 82 17.18 1.34 -36.69
C SER A 82 17.14 1.80 -38.15
N THR A 83 16.17 2.64 -38.56
CA THR A 83 16.00 3.09 -39.95
C THR A 83 16.40 4.56 -40.15
N VAL A 84 16.99 4.88 -41.31
CA VAL A 84 17.32 6.26 -41.76
C VAL A 84 16.42 6.60 -42.96
N PRO A 85 15.76 7.78 -43.01
CA PRO A 85 15.76 8.86 -42.01
C PRO A 85 14.93 8.54 -40.76
N LEU A 86 15.31 9.16 -39.64
CA LEU A 86 14.80 8.88 -38.29
C LEU A 86 13.41 9.53 -38.04
N ASP A 87 12.43 9.28 -38.90
CA ASP A 87 11.07 9.81 -38.73
C ASP A 87 10.30 8.97 -37.70
N THR A 88 10.62 9.22 -36.43
CA THR A 88 10.29 8.36 -35.28
C THR A 88 9.23 8.95 -34.37
N GLY A 89 8.62 10.08 -34.76
CA GLY A 89 7.71 10.84 -33.90
C GLY A 89 6.43 10.08 -33.55
N LYS A 90 5.85 9.38 -34.53
CA LYS A 90 4.59 8.64 -34.37
C LYS A 90 4.77 7.44 -33.45
N GLU A 91 5.78 6.63 -33.70
CA GLU A 91 6.09 5.40 -32.97
C GLU A 91 6.54 5.73 -31.55
N HIS A 92 7.35 6.78 -31.37
CA HIS A 92 7.66 7.32 -30.05
C HIS A 92 6.39 7.71 -29.30
N GLY A 93 5.48 8.45 -29.95
CA GLY A 93 4.23 8.89 -29.34
C GLY A 93 3.29 7.74 -28.99
N GLN A 94 3.25 6.67 -29.80
CA GLN A 94 2.50 5.45 -29.49
C GLN A 94 3.12 4.70 -28.30
N PHE A 95 4.43 4.49 -28.30
CA PHE A 95 5.14 3.84 -27.20
C PHE A 95 5.00 4.62 -25.90
N ARG A 96 5.23 5.94 -25.93
CA ARG A 96 5.04 6.83 -24.77
C ARG A 96 3.64 6.69 -24.18
N ARG A 97 2.59 6.76 -25.01
CA ARG A 97 1.20 6.62 -24.55
C ARG A 97 0.92 5.25 -23.93
N ALA A 98 1.45 4.19 -24.53
CA ALA A 98 1.27 2.84 -24.00
C ALA A 98 1.95 2.65 -22.62
N VAL A 99 3.18 3.15 -22.46
CA VAL A 99 3.90 3.05 -21.17
C VAL A 99 3.31 3.99 -20.13
N GLN A 100 2.89 5.20 -20.52
CA GLN A 100 2.21 6.14 -19.62
C GLN A 100 0.92 5.53 -19.09
N LYS A 101 0.06 5.00 -19.98
CA LYS A 101 -1.17 4.33 -19.57
C LYS A 101 -0.92 3.18 -18.61
N MET A 102 0.08 2.33 -18.90
CA MET A 102 0.48 1.25 -18.00
C MET A 102 0.92 1.77 -16.62
N SER A 103 1.65 2.88 -16.58
CA SER A 103 2.07 3.54 -15.34
C SER A 103 0.88 4.10 -14.55
N ASP A 104 -0.06 4.74 -15.23
CA ASP A 104 -1.26 5.33 -14.62
C ASP A 104 -2.20 4.24 -14.09
N ASP A 105 -2.39 3.16 -14.85
CA ASP A 105 -3.16 1.99 -14.46
C ASP A 105 -2.54 1.33 -13.21
N LEU A 106 -1.20 1.20 -13.17
CA LEU A 106 -0.49 0.66 -12.00
C LEU A 106 -0.67 1.55 -10.77
N ALA A 107 -0.45 2.86 -10.92
CA ALA A 107 -0.59 3.82 -9.83
C ALA A 107 -2.02 3.84 -9.28
N THR A 108 -3.02 3.72 -10.14
CA THR A 108 -4.44 3.62 -9.76
C THR A 108 -4.70 2.33 -8.99
N ALA A 109 -4.18 1.20 -9.46
CA ALA A 109 -4.34 -0.09 -8.77
C ALA A 109 -3.69 -0.08 -7.38
N VAL A 110 -2.47 0.47 -7.26
CA VAL A 110 -1.80 0.66 -5.97
C VAL A 110 -2.63 1.55 -5.05
N ARG A 111 -3.11 2.71 -5.53
CA ARG A 111 -3.92 3.63 -4.71
C ARG A 111 -5.21 2.98 -4.22
N ASN A 112 -5.87 2.18 -5.05
CA ASN A 112 -7.09 1.47 -4.65
C ASN A 112 -6.82 0.42 -3.57
N ILE A 113 -5.67 -0.25 -3.61
CA ILE A 113 -5.28 -1.19 -2.56
C ILE A 113 -4.97 -0.46 -1.26
N LEU A 114 -4.17 0.61 -1.34
CA LEU A 114 -3.81 1.41 -0.17
C LEU A 114 -5.06 1.96 0.52
N SER A 115 -6.09 2.35 -0.25
CA SER A 115 -7.36 2.80 0.32
C SER A 115 -8.16 1.68 0.99
N SER A 116 -8.12 0.45 0.46
CA SER A 116 -8.71 -0.72 1.13
C SER A 116 -8.00 -1.01 2.45
N ILE A 117 -6.65 -0.99 2.45
CA ILE A 117 -5.85 -1.24 3.64
C ILE A 117 -6.12 -0.19 4.72
N GLU A 118 -6.20 1.08 4.34
CA GLU A 118 -6.50 2.19 5.25
C GLU A 118 -7.90 2.05 5.86
N ARG A 119 -8.89 1.59 5.10
CA ARG A 119 -10.25 1.32 5.60
C ARG A 119 -10.32 0.09 6.49
N GLU A 120 -9.56 -0.94 6.17
CA GLU A 120 -9.46 -2.20 6.93
C GLU A 120 -8.41 -2.16 8.05
N LEU A 121 -8.03 -0.97 8.49
CA LEU A 121 -7.26 -0.82 9.71
C LEU A 121 -8.03 -1.46 10.86
N PRO A 122 -7.41 -2.32 11.69
CA PRO A 122 -8.13 -3.03 12.74
C PRO A 122 -8.85 -2.04 13.67
N SER A 123 -10.16 -1.88 13.49
CA SER A 123 -11.00 -1.34 14.54
C SER A 123 -11.27 -2.48 15.49
N SER A 124 -10.32 -2.76 16.39
CA SER A 124 -10.68 -3.53 17.58
C SER A 124 -11.85 -2.81 18.23
N ASP A 125 -12.96 -3.53 18.42
CA ASP A 125 -14.16 -2.96 19.04
C ASP A 125 -13.77 -2.52 20.45
N GLU A 126 -13.71 -1.21 20.65
CA GLU A 126 -13.30 -0.63 21.92
C GLU A 126 -14.26 -1.07 23.05
N THR A 127 -15.51 -1.39 22.70
CA THR A 127 -16.50 -1.97 23.61
C THR A 127 -16.05 -3.33 24.11
N PHE A 128 -15.58 -4.20 23.21
CA PHE A 128 -15.05 -5.52 23.55
C PHE A 128 -13.76 -5.40 24.38
N LEU A 129 -12.81 -4.55 23.96
CA LEU A 129 -11.57 -4.33 24.71
C LEU A 129 -11.83 -3.85 26.14
N ARG A 130 -12.79 -2.94 26.35
CA ARG A 130 -13.20 -2.49 27.70
C ARG A 130 -13.78 -3.61 28.56
N GLN A 131 -14.49 -4.57 27.95
CA GLN A 131 -15.04 -5.73 28.66
C GLN A 131 -13.94 -6.72 29.04
N VAL A 132 -13.01 -7.00 28.12
CA VAL A 132 -11.86 -7.89 28.38
C VAL A 132 -10.91 -7.29 29.42
N GLU A 133 -10.74 -5.97 29.44
CA GLU A 133 -9.93 -5.25 30.44
C GLU A 133 -10.41 -5.48 31.89
N LEU A 134 -11.67 -5.85 32.10
CA LEU A 134 -12.20 -6.17 33.42
C LEU A 134 -11.49 -7.39 34.04
N LEU A 135 -10.93 -8.26 33.22
CA LEU A 135 -10.14 -9.42 33.60
C LEU A 135 -8.69 -8.99 33.86
N PRO A 136 -8.19 -9.08 35.11
CA PRO A 136 -6.86 -8.57 35.47
C PRO A 136 -5.72 -9.12 34.61
N GLN A 137 -5.80 -10.40 34.21
CA GLN A 137 -4.76 -11.07 33.42
C GLN A 137 -4.65 -10.58 31.97
N TYR A 138 -5.69 -9.94 31.43
CA TYR A 138 -5.71 -9.44 30.04
C TYR A 138 -5.49 -7.92 29.95
N LYS A 139 -5.43 -7.21 31.08
CA LYS A 139 -5.27 -5.75 31.11
C LYS A 139 -4.03 -5.29 30.32
N ALA A 140 -2.88 -5.92 30.57
CA ALA A 140 -1.64 -5.59 29.88
C ALA A 140 -1.74 -5.80 28.36
N THR A 141 -2.41 -6.86 27.92
CA THR A 141 -2.65 -7.15 26.50
C THR A 141 -3.55 -6.10 25.86
N VAL A 142 -4.63 -5.69 26.54
CA VAL A 142 -5.53 -4.65 26.05
C VAL A 142 -4.82 -3.30 25.93
N ASP A 143 -4.01 -2.93 26.93
CA ASP A 143 -3.21 -1.69 26.91
C ASP A 143 -2.21 -1.69 25.74
N GLU A 144 -1.56 -2.83 25.48
CA GLU A 144 -0.66 -2.99 24.34
C GLU A 144 -1.38 -2.88 22.99
N ILE A 145 -2.57 -3.45 22.85
CA ILE A 145 -3.42 -3.29 21.65
C ILE A 145 -3.75 -1.82 21.43
N ARG A 146 -4.18 -1.09 22.46
CA ARG A 146 -4.50 0.34 22.36
C ARG A 146 -3.28 1.17 21.96
N ARG A 147 -2.13 0.93 22.58
CA ARG A 147 -0.88 1.62 22.26
C ARG A 147 -0.49 1.41 20.79
N ARG A 148 -0.44 0.16 20.33
CA ARG A 148 -0.11 -0.17 18.93
C ARG A 148 -1.11 0.44 17.95
N ARG A 149 -2.41 0.44 18.29
CA ARG A 149 -3.46 1.08 17.49
C ARG A 149 -3.22 2.58 17.38
N GLN A 150 -2.93 3.27 18.49
CA GLN A 150 -2.65 4.71 18.47
C GLN A 150 -1.42 5.04 17.64
N GLU A 151 -0.34 4.26 17.75
CA GLU A 151 0.86 4.46 16.93
C GLU A 151 0.57 4.29 15.43
N LEU A 152 -0.33 3.39 15.09
CA LEU A 152 -0.65 3.07 13.71
C LEU A 152 -1.61 4.11 13.09
N LEU A 153 -2.57 4.63 13.87
CA LEU A 153 -3.51 5.68 13.46
C LEU A 153 -2.94 7.10 13.54
N GLY A 154 -2.03 7.37 14.47
CA GLY A 154 -1.42 8.69 14.69
C GLY A 154 -0.31 9.06 13.69
N GLY A 155 -0.02 8.18 12.72
CA GLY A 155 1.03 8.39 11.73
C GLY A 155 0.58 9.17 10.49
N ARG A 156 1.53 9.38 9.57
CA ARG A 156 1.24 9.91 8.22
C ARG A 156 0.26 9.00 7.47
N SER A 157 -0.51 9.60 6.58
CA SER A 157 -1.33 8.93 5.56
C SER A 157 -0.54 7.81 4.87
N ILE A 158 -1.22 6.69 4.57
CA ILE A 158 -0.57 5.54 3.92
C ILE A 158 -0.08 5.88 2.49
N TYR A 159 -0.68 6.89 1.84
CA TYR A 159 -0.33 7.31 0.48
C TYR A 159 1.00 8.07 0.40
N ASP A 160 1.42 8.71 1.51
CA ASP A 160 2.63 9.53 1.55
C ASP A 160 3.87 8.73 1.98
N ARG A 161 3.72 7.41 2.16
CA ARG A 161 4.76 6.53 2.67
C ARG A 161 5.63 5.99 1.55
N THR A 162 6.92 5.98 1.82
CA THR A 162 7.90 5.24 1.02
C THR A 162 7.65 3.73 1.13
N PRO A 163 8.16 2.91 0.20
CA PRO A 163 8.02 1.46 0.27
C PRO A 163 8.51 0.86 1.60
N THR A 164 9.61 1.37 2.15
CA THR A 164 10.16 0.92 3.45
C THR A 164 9.27 1.30 4.63
N GLU A 165 8.72 2.52 4.64
CA GLU A 165 7.77 2.94 5.67
C GLU A 165 6.45 2.17 5.59
N LEU A 166 5.97 1.88 4.37
CA LEU A 166 4.78 1.07 4.15
C LEU A 166 4.99 -0.34 4.70
N ASP A 167 6.14 -0.95 4.46
CA ASP A 167 6.50 -2.28 4.96
C ASP A 167 6.40 -2.36 6.48
N VAL A 168 6.96 -1.37 7.19
CA VAL A 168 6.90 -1.27 8.65
C VAL A 168 5.45 -1.13 9.13
N VAL A 169 4.62 -0.33 8.45
CA VAL A 169 3.21 -0.16 8.82
C VAL A 169 2.43 -1.45 8.65
N LEU A 170 2.63 -2.16 7.55
CA LEU A 170 1.94 -3.43 7.29
C LEU A 170 2.37 -4.52 8.28
N SER A 171 3.67 -4.60 8.61
CA SER A 171 4.15 -5.47 9.69
C SER A 171 3.49 -5.15 11.04
N LYS A 172 3.41 -3.87 11.41
CA LYS A 172 2.74 -3.46 12.65
C LYS A 172 1.24 -3.78 12.63
N ARG A 173 0.58 -3.62 11.48
CA ARG A 173 -0.83 -3.98 11.29
C ARG A 173 -1.04 -5.47 11.51
N GLU A 174 -0.19 -6.32 10.95
CA GLU A 174 -0.31 -7.77 11.13
C GLU A 174 -0.08 -8.17 12.59
N GLN A 175 0.94 -7.63 13.25
CA GLN A 175 1.15 -7.87 14.67
C GLN A 175 -0.03 -7.42 15.54
N LEU A 176 -0.67 -6.29 15.21
CA LEU A 176 -1.88 -5.83 15.89
C LEU A 176 -3.05 -6.79 15.64
N ARG A 177 -3.16 -7.34 14.42
CA ARG A 177 -4.18 -8.34 14.07
C ARG A 177 -3.96 -9.65 14.83
N GLU A 178 -2.74 -10.15 14.90
CA GLU A 178 -2.38 -11.33 15.68
C GLU A 178 -2.68 -11.12 17.17
N LEU A 179 -2.30 -9.96 17.73
CA LEU A 179 -2.58 -9.61 19.12
C LEU A 179 -4.08 -9.51 19.39
N ALA A 180 -4.85 -8.91 18.47
CA ALA A 180 -6.30 -8.86 18.59
C ALA A 180 -6.94 -10.26 18.44
N ASN A 181 -6.44 -11.10 17.53
CA ASN A 181 -6.90 -12.47 17.35
C ASN A 181 -6.57 -13.35 18.56
N SER A 182 -5.55 -13.03 19.36
CA SER A 182 -5.31 -13.72 20.64
C SER A 182 -6.39 -13.43 21.69
N LEU A 183 -7.23 -12.42 21.48
CA LEU A 183 -8.43 -12.14 22.26
C LEU A 183 -9.67 -12.65 21.51
N LEU A 184 -9.73 -13.96 21.22
CA LEU A 184 -10.83 -14.57 20.49
C LEU A 184 -12.18 -14.32 21.21
N PRO A 185 -13.21 -13.78 20.54
CA PRO A 185 -14.53 -13.62 21.13
C PRO A 185 -15.13 -14.93 21.66
N ASP A 186 -14.82 -16.06 21.01
CA ASP A 186 -15.28 -17.39 21.42
C ASP A 186 -14.65 -17.87 22.74
N GLU A 187 -13.51 -17.28 23.15
CA GLU A 187 -12.93 -17.52 24.47
C GLU A 187 -13.63 -16.73 25.57
N PHE A 188 -14.46 -15.74 25.23
CA PHE A 188 -15.17 -14.88 26.18
C PHE A 188 -16.68 -14.95 25.99
N PRO A 189 -17.36 -15.98 26.56
CA PRO A 189 -18.82 -16.06 26.54
C PRO A 189 -19.44 -14.76 27.06
N LYS A 190 -20.53 -14.32 26.42
CA LYS A 190 -21.20 -13.06 26.78
C LYS A 190 -21.65 -13.06 28.24
N GLU A 191 -22.05 -14.22 28.73
CA GLU A 191 -22.48 -14.49 30.10
C GLU A 191 -21.34 -14.24 31.10
N VAL A 192 -20.11 -14.63 30.74
CA VAL A 192 -18.91 -14.41 31.56
C VAL A 192 -18.54 -12.92 31.60
N LEU A 193 -18.62 -12.23 30.46
CA LEU A 193 -18.35 -10.79 30.38
C LEU A 193 -19.38 -9.98 31.18
N GLU A 194 -20.66 -10.30 31.07
CA GLU A 194 -21.71 -9.63 31.85
C GLU A 194 -21.59 -9.94 33.35
N PHE A 195 -21.23 -11.18 33.70
CA PHE A 195 -20.91 -11.54 35.08
C PHE A 195 -19.76 -10.70 35.65
N TYR A 196 -18.64 -10.55 34.92
CA TYR A 196 -17.50 -9.76 35.39
C TYR A 196 -17.81 -8.27 35.51
N LYS A 197 -18.63 -7.74 34.61
CA LYS A 197 -19.14 -6.37 34.67
C LYS A 197 -19.96 -6.12 35.94
N GLN A 198 -20.69 -7.11 36.42
CA GLN A 198 -21.41 -7.04 37.70
C GLN A 198 -20.45 -7.28 38.88
N ALA A 199 -19.54 -8.25 38.79
CA ALA A 199 -18.59 -8.62 39.85
C ALA A 199 -17.67 -7.48 40.30
N ARG A 200 -17.40 -6.52 39.40
CA ARG A 200 -16.60 -5.31 39.67
C ARG A 200 -17.37 -4.21 40.43
N ARG A 201 -18.69 -4.30 40.55
CA ARG A 201 -19.48 -3.35 41.35
C ARG A 201 -19.15 -3.53 42.83
N LYS A 202 -19.42 -2.50 43.65
CA LYS A 202 -19.12 -2.54 45.10
C LYS A 202 -19.76 -3.75 45.81
N GLU A 203 -20.94 -4.15 45.35
CA GLU A 203 -21.73 -5.26 45.90
C GLU A 203 -21.28 -6.64 45.40
N GLY A 204 -20.52 -6.71 44.30
CA GLY A 204 -20.18 -7.97 43.62
C GLY A 204 -21.18 -8.35 42.53
N ALA A 205 -21.10 -9.59 42.01
CA ALA A 205 -22.06 -10.13 41.06
C ALA A 205 -23.17 -10.89 41.82
N PRO A 206 -24.44 -10.76 41.41
CA PRO A 206 -25.50 -11.57 41.99
C PRO A 206 -25.25 -13.05 41.69
N LEU A 207 -25.50 -13.92 42.68
CA LEU A 207 -25.30 -15.36 42.57
C LEU A 207 -26.06 -15.97 41.38
N ASP A 208 -27.21 -15.39 41.02
CA ASP A 208 -28.05 -15.81 39.89
C ASP A 208 -27.32 -15.77 38.54
N LEU A 209 -26.29 -14.91 38.41
CA LEU A 209 -25.48 -14.80 37.19
C LEU A 209 -24.31 -15.81 37.17
N LEU A 210 -24.06 -16.53 38.26
CA LEU A 210 -23.08 -17.62 38.30
C LEU A 210 -23.70 -18.90 37.72
N THR A 211 -24.00 -18.88 36.42
CA THR A 211 -24.49 -20.06 35.72
C THR A 211 -23.44 -21.18 35.74
N PRO A 212 -23.84 -22.46 35.53
CA PRO A 212 -22.89 -23.57 35.45
C PRO A 212 -21.78 -23.33 34.43
N ASP A 213 -22.10 -22.69 33.30
CA ASP A 213 -21.15 -22.36 32.24
C ASP A 213 -20.15 -21.28 32.67
N VAL A 214 -20.62 -20.22 33.33
CA VAL A 214 -19.74 -19.17 33.89
C VAL A 214 -18.82 -19.78 34.96
N ARG A 215 -19.36 -20.64 35.83
CA ARG A 215 -18.57 -21.33 36.86
C ARG A 215 -17.52 -22.25 36.26
N ALA A 216 -17.87 -23.05 35.25
CA ALA A 216 -16.95 -23.95 34.57
C ALA A 216 -15.83 -23.17 33.88
N TRP A 217 -16.18 -22.08 33.18
CA TRP A 217 -15.23 -21.21 32.50
C TRP A 217 -14.25 -20.54 33.48
N LEU A 218 -14.76 -19.99 34.59
CA LEU A 218 -13.95 -19.36 35.63
C LEU A 218 -13.03 -20.36 36.35
N SER A 219 -13.52 -21.57 36.62
CA SER A 219 -12.76 -22.62 37.29
C SER A 219 -11.62 -23.13 36.41
N ALA A 220 -11.90 -23.34 35.12
CA ALA A 220 -10.88 -23.76 34.15
C ALA A 220 -9.71 -22.77 34.02
N ARG A 221 -9.95 -21.49 34.32
CA ARG A 221 -8.97 -20.40 34.24
C ARG A 221 -8.47 -19.93 35.61
N GLN A 222 -8.81 -20.63 36.70
CA GLN A 222 -8.44 -20.29 38.08
C GLN A 222 -8.82 -18.86 38.50
N LEU A 223 -9.92 -18.36 37.95
CA LEU A 223 -10.39 -16.99 38.12
C LEU A 223 -11.45 -16.83 39.22
N MET A 224 -11.96 -17.94 39.76
CA MET A 224 -12.98 -17.97 40.83
C MET A 224 -12.57 -17.15 42.07
N GLN A 225 -11.28 -17.14 42.40
CA GLN A 225 -10.73 -16.40 43.55
C GLN A 225 -10.78 -14.87 43.41
N ASN A 226 -10.99 -14.37 42.19
CA ASN A 226 -10.96 -12.93 41.88
C ASN A 226 -12.37 -12.31 41.82
N VAL A 227 -13.41 -13.03 42.23
CA VAL A 227 -14.81 -12.64 42.07
C VAL A 227 -15.50 -12.50 43.43
N ARG A 228 -16.20 -11.38 43.65
CA ARG A 228 -17.11 -11.21 44.79
C ARG A 228 -18.55 -11.52 44.36
N LEU A 229 -19.24 -12.31 45.16
CA LEU A 229 -20.63 -12.71 44.95
C LEU A 229 -21.51 -12.15 46.08
N PHE A 230 -22.75 -11.80 45.77
CA PHE A 230 -23.78 -11.50 46.76
C PHE A 230 -25.07 -12.26 46.46
N ILE A 231 -25.86 -12.50 47.52
CA ILE A 231 -27.20 -13.06 47.42
C ILE A 231 -28.16 -11.88 47.35
N LYS A 232 -29.00 -11.86 46.32
CA LYS A 232 -30.02 -10.82 46.17
C LYS A 232 -31.23 -11.28 46.99
N ASP A 233 -31.56 -10.51 48.03
CA ASP A 233 -32.78 -10.71 48.83
C ASP A 233 -34.06 -10.53 48.00
#